data_AF-B8KIM6-F1
#
_entry.id   AF-B8KIM6-F1
#
_cell.length_a   1.000
_cell.length_b   1.000
_cell.length_c   1.000
_cell.angle_alpha   90.00
_cell.angle_beta   90.00
_cell.angle_gamma   90.00
#
_symmetry.space_group_name_H-M   'P 1'
#
loop_
_entity.id
_entity.type
_entity.pdbx_description
1 polymer ?
#
loop_
_entity_poly.entity_id
_entity_poly.type
_entity_poly.pdbx_seq_one_letter_code
_entity_poly.pdbx_strand_id
1 'polypeptide(L)'
;MNRWLLALPLVVFGLGGLGLYALFVSQADDSSFRENLLPELIGFCLEGFFLVGLFTFVQQLRDYYHRREQWQSLRSVLRDFLSHLDLAFLAPDAEPATTHNLESEPIMVHKLMELLREAELDVETLVSLKRVAISTLPLARDLINIAAQLSTRHMRCWIAIVASIDSLAKADTREQAELPLNELLMRLAEFDSLKL
;
A
#
# COMPACT_ATOMS: atom_id res chain seq x y z
N MET A 1 5.47 6.36 14.64
CA MET A 1 4.70 6.99 15.73
C MET A 1 5.28 6.52 17.07
N ASN A 2 5.76 7.44 17.91
CA ASN A 2 6.57 7.10 19.09
C ASN A 2 5.70 6.37 20.12
N ARG A 3 6.03 5.12 20.49
CA ARG A 3 5.24 4.26 21.41
C ARG A 3 4.94 4.95 22.75
N TRP A 4 5.79 5.91 23.13
CA TRP A 4 5.65 6.75 24.31
C TRP A 4 4.43 7.70 24.30
N LEU A 5 3.98 8.17 23.13
CA LEU A 5 2.79 9.03 23.04
C LEU A 5 1.49 8.25 23.27
N LEU A 6 1.46 6.96 22.93
CA LEU A 6 0.34 6.06 23.23
C LEU A 6 0.35 5.58 24.69
N ALA A 7 1.54 5.50 25.31
CA ALA A 7 1.69 5.09 26.70
C ALA A 7 1.37 6.22 27.70
N LEU A 8 1.51 7.49 27.30
CA LEU A 8 1.32 8.64 28.19
C LEU A 8 -0.10 8.74 28.77
N PRO A 9 -1.19 8.59 27.99
CA PRO A 9 -2.54 8.53 28.55
C PRO A 9 -2.70 7.34 29.49
N LEU A 10 -2.18 6.17 29.12
CA LEU A 10 -2.28 4.94 29.92
C LEU A 10 -1.63 5.11 31.30
N VAL A 11 -0.49 5.79 31.38
CA VAL A 11 0.23 6.07 32.63
C VAL A 11 -0.51 7.10 33.48
N VAL A 12 -1.05 8.17 32.87
CA VAL A 12 -1.85 9.17 33.59
C VAL A 12 -3.13 8.55 34.16
N PHE A 13 -3.81 7.72 33.38
CA PHE A 13 -5.00 6.98 33.82
C PHE A 13 -4.66 5.94 34.90
N GLY A 14 -3.56 5.21 34.76
CA GLY A 14 -3.11 4.22 35.74
C GLY A 14 -2.68 4.85 37.08
N LEU A 15 -1.91 5.94 37.03
CA LEU A 15 -1.48 6.66 38.24
C LEU A 15 -2.65 7.43 38.89
N GLY A 16 -3.55 7.99 38.09
CA GLY A 16 -4.79 8.61 38.59
C GLY A 16 -5.67 7.60 39.32
N GLY A 17 -5.85 6.40 38.74
CA GLY A 17 -6.58 5.31 39.37
C GLY A 17 -5.93 4.81 40.66
N LEU A 18 -4.60 4.65 40.68
CA LEU A 18 -3.84 4.26 41.88
C LEU A 18 -3.89 5.34 42.99
N GLY A 19 -3.81 6.61 42.62
CA GLY A 19 -3.90 7.73 43.57
C GLY A 19 -5.28 7.84 44.21
N LEU A 20 -6.34 7.69 43.42
CA LEU A 20 -7.72 7.64 43.92
C LEU A 20 -7.94 6.42 44.82
N TYR A 21 -7.42 5.24 44.43
CA TYR A 21 -7.47 4.04 45.24
C TYR A 21 -6.80 4.22 46.62
N ALA A 22 -5.59 4.79 46.64
CA ALA A 22 -4.84 5.00 47.88
C ALA A 22 -5.53 6.00 48.83
N LEU A 23 -6.08 7.09 48.29
CA LEU A 23 -6.82 8.08 49.09
C LEU A 23 -8.09 7.47 49.71
N PHE A 24 -8.80 6.60 48.99
CA PHE A 24 -10.06 6.02 49.47
C PHE A 24 -9.90 4.82 50.41
N VAL A 25 -8.87 3.98 50.25
CA VAL A 25 -8.54 2.93 51.23
C VAL A 25 -8.28 3.54 52.61
N SER A 26 -7.79 4.78 52.66
CA SER A 26 -7.59 5.49 53.93
C SER A 26 -8.86 6.08 54.55
N GLN A 27 -9.99 6.16 53.81
CA GLN A 27 -11.18 6.94 54.23
C GLN A 27 -12.56 6.26 54.10
N ALA A 28 -12.70 5.04 53.53
CA ALA A 28 -14.01 4.50 53.14
C ALA A 28 -14.56 3.35 54.03
N ASP A 29 -15.88 3.37 54.28
CA ASP A 29 -16.68 2.27 54.84
C ASP A 29 -17.04 1.23 53.75
N ASP A 30 -17.12 -0.04 54.13
CA ASP A 30 -17.21 -1.22 53.24
C ASP A 30 -18.45 -1.22 52.30
N SER A 31 -19.55 -0.59 52.73
CA SER A 31 -20.78 -0.44 51.93
C SER A 31 -20.64 0.57 50.80
N SER A 32 -19.93 1.67 51.03
CA SER A 32 -19.77 2.76 50.06
C SER A 32 -18.86 2.36 48.89
N PHE A 33 -17.96 1.40 49.10
CA PHE A 33 -17.06 0.86 48.06
C PHE A 33 -17.80 -0.04 47.06
N ARG A 34 -18.66 -0.94 47.53
CA ARG A 34 -19.38 -1.91 46.68
C ARG A 34 -20.52 -1.30 45.87
N GLU A 35 -21.25 -0.36 46.46
CA GLU A 35 -22.51 0.14 45.88
C GLU A 35 -22.29 1.31 44.91
N ASN A 36 -21.21 2.08 45.05
CA ASN A 36 -20.93 3.24 44.19
C ASN A 36 -19.63 3.08 43.38
N LEU A 37 -18.52 2.80 44.05
CA LEU A 37 -17.19 2.96 43.46
C LEU A 37 -16.82 1.82 42.51
N LEU A 38 -17.21 0.59 42.84
CA LEU A 38 -16.92 -0.59 42.03
C LEU A 38 -17.66 -0.55 40.68
N PRO A 39 -18.96 -0.20 40.61
CA PRO A 39 -19.65 0.07 39.34
C PRO A 39 -19.06 1.24 38.54
N GLU A 40 -18.72 2.37 39.18
CA GLU A 40 -18.13 3.52 38.51
C GLU A 40 -16.74 3.21 37.93
N LEU A 41 -15.90 2.48 38.66
CA LEU A 41 -14.57 2.06 38.18
C LEU A 41 -14.68 1.06 37.02
N ILE A 42 -15.62 0.12 37.09
CA ILE A 42 -15.89 -0.80 35.96
C ILE A 42 -16.38 0.00 34.75
N GLY A 43 -17.31 0.93 34.94
CA GLY A 43 -17.81 1.81 33.89
C GLY A 43 -16.68 2.61 33.23
N PHE A 44 -15.82 3.23 34.05
CA PHE A 44 -14.67 3.99 33.60
C PHE A 44 -13.63 3.12 32.84
N CYS A 45 -13.33 1.93 33.35
CA CYS A 45 -12.41 1.00 32.68
C CYS A 45 -12.98 0.50 31.33
N LEU A 46 -14.28 0.20 31.28
CA LEU A 46 -14.94 -0.23 30.05
C LEU A 46 -15.01 0.91 29.04
N GLU A 47 -15.36 2.12 29.47
CA GLU A 47 -15.43 3.31 28.61
C GLU A 47 -14.05 3.67 28.07
N GLY A 48 -13.02 3.67 28.92
CA GLY A 48 -11.64 3.91 28.51
C GLY A 48 -11.11 2.88 27.52
N PHE A 49 -11.37 1.58 27.77
CA PHE A 49 -11.00 0.51 26.85
C PHE A 49 -11.73 0.64 25.51
N PHE A 50 -13.03 0.95 25.55
CA PHE A 50 -13.83 1.07 24.34
C PHE A 50 -13.42 2.29 23.51
N LEU A 51 -13.21 3.45 24.14
CA LEU A 51 -12.78 4.66 23.44
C LEU A 51 -11.38 4.52 22.85
N VAL A 52 -10.40 4.04 23.62
CA VAL A 52 -9.03 3.87 23.14
C VAL A 52 -8.95 2.76 22.10
N GLY A 53 -9.65 1.64 22.32
CA GLY A 53 -9.73 0.52 21.39
C GLY A 53 -10.37 0.91 20.06
N LEU A 54 -11.54 1.55 20.11
CA LEU A 54 -12.25 2.03 18.91
C LEU A 54 -11.42 3.07 18.17
N PHE A 55 -10.80 4.01 18.88
CA PHE A 55 -9.95 5.03 18.26
C PHE A 55 -8.73 4.42 17.58
N THR A 56 -8.06 3.47 18.23
CA THR A 56 -6.92 2.74 17.64
C THR A 56 -7.35 1.96 16.41
N PHE A 57 -8.52 1.30 16.47
CA PHE A 57 -9.08 0.56 15.34
C PHE A 57 -9.40 1.48 14.15
N VAL A 58 -10.07 2.61 14.40
CA VAL A 58 -10.39 3.61 13.36
C VAL A 58 -9.11 4.20 12.75
N GLN A 59 -8.07 4.46 13.57
CA GLN A 59 -6.77 4.90 13.05
C GLN A 59 -6.12 3.87 12.14
N GLN A 60 -6.10 2.60 12.55
CA GLN A 60 -5.53 1.51 11.75
C GLN A 60 -6.27 1.35 10.42
N LEU A 61 -7.61 1.44 10.44
CA LEU A 61 -8.41 1.40 9.22
C LEU A 61 -8.05 2.55 8.28
N ARG A 62 -7.99 3.78 8.80
CA ARG A 62 -7.64 4.95 7.99
C ARG A 62 -6.25 4.84 7.38
N ASP A 63 -5.27 4.39 8.17
CA ASP A 63 -3.90 4.20 7.71
C ASP A 63 -3.83 3.12 6.62
N TYR A 64 -4.60 2.04 6.75
CA TYR A 64 -4.72 1.00 5.74
C TYR A 64 -5.30 1.54 4.42
N TYR A 65 -6.42 2.28 4.47
CA TYR A 65 -7.02 2.89 3.29
C TYR A 65 -6.08 3.88 2.61
N HIS A 66 -5.39 4.72 3.39
CA HIS A 66 -4.44 5.68 2.84
C HIS A 66 -3.28 5.00 2.10
N ARG A 67 -2.72 3.93 2.68
CA ARG A 67 -1.69 3.11 2.01
C ARG A 67 -2.22 2.44 0.75
N ARG A 68 -3.48 1.97 0.77
CA ARG A 68 -4.14 1.38 -0.41
C ARG A 68 -4.28 2.39 -1.55
N GLU A 69 -4.69 3.61 -1.24
CA GLU A 69 -4.79 4.72 -2.21
C GLU A 69 -3.42 5.06 -2.82
N GLN A 70 -2.38 5.16 -1.98
CA GLN A 70 -1.00 5.41 -2.44
C GLN A 70 -0.51 4.30 -3.38
N TRP A 71 -0.78 3.04 -3.04
CA TRP A 71 -0.46 1.89 -3.88
C TRP A 71 -1.22 1.93 -5.21
N GLN A 72 -2.51 2.27 -5.20
CA GLN A 72 -3.33 2.39 -6.42
C GLN A 72 -2.83 3.54 -7.31
N SER A 73 -2.43 4.67 -6.73
CA SER A 73 -1.85 5.80 -7.46
C SER A 73 -0.58 5.40 -8.21
N LEU A 74 0.32 4.66 -7.55
CA LEU A 74 1.53 4.11 -8.18
C LEU A 74 1.17 3.18 -9.35
N ARG A 75 0.21 2.29 -9.13
CA ARG A 75 -0.18 1.29 -10.12
C ARG A 75 -0.88 1.89 -11.34
N SER A 76 -1.71 2.92 -11.16
CA SER A 76 -2.42 3.61 -12.24
C SER A 76 -1.46 4.25 -13.25
N VAL A 77 -0.28 4.70 -12.82
CA VAL A 77 0.74 5.24 -13.73
C VAL A 77 1.26 4.20 -14.73
N LEU A 78 1.20 2.92 -14.39
CA LEU A 78 1.63 1.82 -15.26
C LEU A 78 0.49 1.27 -16.11
N ARG A 79 -0.74 1.78 -15.96
CA ARG A 79 -1.92 1.30 -16.70
C ARG A 79 -1.67 1.32 -18.21
N ASP A 80 -1.16 2.41 -18.73
CA ASP A 80 -1.02 2.57 -20.18
C ASP A 80 -0.01 1.56 -20.76
N PHE A 81 1.03 1.20 -20.00
CA PHE A 81 1.93 0.10 -20.37
C PHE A 81 1.20 -1.24 -20.43
N LEU A 82 0.47 -1.58 -19.36
CA LEU A 82 -0.25 -2.84 -19.27
C LEU A 82 -1.35 -2.94 -20.33
N SER A 83 -1.98 -1.81 -20.69
CA SER A 83 -2.98 -1.75 -21.74
C SER A 83 -2.38 -2.02 -23.13
N HIS A 84 -1.22 -1.44 -23.46
CA HIS A 84 -0.58 -1.71 -24.76
C HIS A 84 -0.10 -3.16 -24.85
N LEU A 85 0.39 -3.73 -23.75
CA LEU A 85 0.76 -5.15 -23.68
C LEU A 85 -0.45 -6.06 -23.83
N ASP A 86 -1.55 -5.78 -23.14
CA ASP A 86 -2.77 -6.57 -23.22
C ASP A 86 -3.36 -6.55 -24.64
N LEU A 87 -3.36 -5.39 -25.30
CA LEU A 87 -3.76 -5.26 -26.71
C LEU A 87 -2.86 -6.06 -27.66
N ALA A 88 -1.55 -6.09 -27.42
CA ALA A 88 -0.61 -6.79 -28.27
C ALA A 88 -0.77 -8.32 -28.24
N PHE A 89 -1.27 -8.86 -27.12
CA PHE A 89 -1.55 -10.29 -26.95
C PHE A 89 -3.03 -10.63 -27.11
N LEU A 90 -3.85 -9.69 -27.61
CA LEU A 90 -5.28 -9.90 -27.75
C LEU A 90 -5.57 -10.89 -28.88
N ALA A 91 -6.35 -11.93 -28.57
CA ALA A 91 -6.84 -12.84 -29.59
C ALA A 91 -7.90 -12.13 -30.48
N PRO A 92 -8.09 -12.54 -31.75
CA PRO A 92 -8.99 -11.86 -32.69
C PRO A 92 -10.43 -11.67 -32.21
N ASP A 93 -10.94 -12.57 -31.36
CA ASP A 93 -12.30 -12.55 -30.82
C ASP A 93 -12.35 -12.21 -29.31
N ALA A 94 -11.23 -11.76 -28.73
CA ALA A 94 -11.15 -11.41 -27.33
C ALA A 94 -11.36 -9.91 -27.09
N GLU A 95 -12.00 -9.58 -25.97
CA GLU A 95 -12.11 -8.20 -25.50
C GLU A 95 -10.88 -7.81 -24.66
N PRO A 96 -10.39 -6.57 -24.78
CA PRO A 96 -9.29 -6.08 -23.96
C PRO A 96 -9.67 -6.06 -22.48
N ALA A 97 -8.67 -6.23 -21.63
CA ALA A 97 -8.85 -6.14 -20.19
C ALA A 97 -9.40 -4.77 -19.80
N THR A 98 -10.31 -4.77 -18.83
CA THR A 98 -10.87 -3.53 -18.30
C THR A 98 -9.79 -2.74 -17.57
N THR A 99 -9.92 -1.41 -17.57
CA THR A 99 -9.02 -0.50 -16.83
C THR A 99 -8.87 -0.91 -15.37
N HIS A 100 -9.98 -1.28 -14.73
CA HIS A 100 -9.98 -1.74 -13.35
C HIS A 100 -9.07 -2.96 -13.15
N ASN A 101 -9.13 -3.95 -14.04
CA ASN A 101 -8.35 -5.18 -13.90
C ASN A 101 -6.85 -4.91 -14.06
N LEU A 102 -6.47 -4.07 -15.03
CA LEU A 102 -5.07 -3.65 -15.22
C LEU A 102 -4.53 -2.91 -13.98
N GLU A 103 -5.33 -2.01 -13.39
CA GLU A 103 -4.92 -1.19 -12.26
C GLU A 103 -5.04 -1.87 -10.89
N SER A 104 -5.88 -2.89 -10.72
CA SER A 104 -6.20 -3.41 -9.38
C SER A 104 -5.85 -4.88 -9.18
N GLU A 105 -5.67 -5.65 -10.24
CA GLU A 105 -5.47 -7.10 -10.16
C GLU A 105 -4.02 -7.51 -10.50
N PRO A 106 -3.22 -7.91 -9.50
CA PRO A 106 -1.84 -8.40 -9.72
C PRO A 106 -1.75 -9.59 -10.68
N ILE A 107 -2.81 -10.40 -10.75
CA ILE A 107 -2.91 -11.58 -11.62
C ILE A 107 -2.70 -11.20 -13.09
N MET A 108 -3.15 -10.01 -13.51
CA MET A 108 -2.95 -9.55 -14.89
C MET A 108 -1.47 -9.37 -15.25
N VAL A 109 -0.64 -8.94 -14.30
CA VAL A 109 0.81 -8.80 -14.52
C VAL A 109 1.45 -10.16 -14.75
N HIS A 110 1.07 -11.16 -13.96
CA HIS A 110 1.55 -12.53 -14.13
C HIS A 110 1.12 -13.13 -15.48
N LYS A 111 -0.13 -12.93 -15.88
CA LYS A 111 -0.62 -13.34 -17.21
C LYS A 111 0.19 -12.71 -18.34
N LEU A 112 0.43 -11.40 -18.28
CA LEU A 112 1.22 -10.69 -19.29
C LEU A 112 2.69 -11.16 -19.31
N MET A 113 3.27 -11.49 -18.15
CA MET A 113 4.60 -12.09 -18.08
C MET A 113 4.68 -13.46 -18.75
N GLU A 114 3.64 -14.30 -18.61
CA GLU A 114 3.58 -15.60 -19.29
C GLU A 114 3.46 -15.42 -20.80
N LEU A 115 2.58 -14.54 -21.25
CA LEU A 115 2.39 -14.23 -22.67
C LEU A 115 3.67 -13.68 -23.31
N LEU A 116 4.38 -12.77 -22.62
CA LEU A 116 5.65 -12.21 -23.10
C LEU A 116 6.78 -13.25 -23.17
N ARG A 117 6.69 -14.35 -22.42
CA ARG A 117 7.65 -15.46 -22.50
C ARG A 117 7.35 -16.42 -23.65
N GLU A 118 6.08 -16.54 -24.03
CA GLU A 118 5.63 -17.48 -25.06
C GLU A 118 5.56 -16.85 -26.45
N ALA A 119 5.37 -15.54 -26.52
CA ALA A 119 5.18 -14.81 -27.76
C ALA A 119 6.13 -13.62 -27.87
N GLU A 120 6.61 -13.42 -29.09
CA GLU A 120 7.40 -12.26 -29.47
C GLU A 120 6.51 -11.06 -29.78
N LEU A 121 6.86 -9.90 -29.26
CA LEU A 121 6.18 -8.65 -29.59
C LEU A 121 6.59 -8.15 -30.98
N ASP A 122 5.63 -7.64 -31.72
CA ASP A 122 5.92 -6.98 -32.98
C ASP A 122 6.62 -5.62 -32.75
N VAL A 123 7.31 -5.16 -33.80
CA VAL A 123 8.09 -3.92 -33.72
C VAL A 123 7.19 -2.70 -33.48
N GLU A 124 5.97 -2.71 -34.00
CA GLU A 124 5.01 -1.62 -33.82
C GLU A 124 4.60 -1.49 -32.34
N THR A 125 4.30 -2.60 -31.66
CA THR A 125 4.03 -2.58 -30.22
C THR A 125 5.24 -2.11 -29.44
N LEU A 126 6.45 -2.59 -29.74
CA LEU A 126 7.66 -2.14 -29.04
C LEU A 126 7.89 -0.62 -29.19
N VAL A 127 7.63 -0.07 -30.38
CA VAL A 127 7.69 1.39 -30.60
C VAL A 127 6.61 2.10 -29.79
N SER A 128 5.38 1.56 -29.73
CA SER A 128 4.31 2.14 -28.91
C SER A 128 4.68 2.16 -27.41
N LEU A 129 5.24 1.07 -26.90
CA LEU A 129 5.70 0.93 -25.51
C LEU A 129 6.86 1.89 -25.20
N LYS A 130 7.79 2.10 -26.15
CA LYS A 130 8.85 3.12 -26.00
C LYS A 130 8.25 4.52 -25.86
N ARG A 131 7.22 4.88 -26.64
CA ARG A 131 6.55 6.19 -26.51
C ARG A 131 5.85 6.33 -25.17
N VAL A 132 5.15 5.29 -24.72
CA VAL A 132 4.55 5.26 -23.37
C VAL A 132 5.64 5.48 -22.33
N ALA A 133 6.78 4.76 -22.42
CA ALA A 133 7.89 4.93 -21.50
C ALA A 133 8.41 6.36 -21.41
N ILE A 134 8.61 7.01 -22.56
CA ILE A 134 9.04 8.41 -22.63
C ILE A 134 8.04 9.33 -21.91
N SER A 135 6.73 9.11 -22.13
CA SER A 135 5.67 9.94 -21.55
C SER A 135 5.46 9.70 -20.05
N THR A 136 5.62 8.46 -19.58
CA THR A 136 5.32 8.04 -18.21
C THR A 136 6.51 8.29 -17.27
N LEU A 137 7.74 8.29 -17.78
CA LEU A 137 8.96 8.38 -16.97
C LEU A 137 9.02 9.58 -16.00
N PRO A 138 8.65 10.82 -16.38
CA PRO A 138 8.68 11.95 -15.45
C PRO A 138 7.75 11.72 -14.25
N LEU A 139 6.51 11.31 -14.53
CA LEU A 139 5.52 11.03 -13.49
C LEU A 139 5.97 9.87 -12.59
N ALA A 140 6.49 8.79 -13.18
CA ALA A 140 6.99 7.65 -12.41
C ALA A 140 8.14 8.05 -11.46
N ARG A 141 9.02 8.98 -11.87
CA ARG A 141 10.07 9.54 -11.00
C ARG A 141 9.51 10.36 -9.84
N ASP A 142 8.52 11.21 -10.10
CA ASP A 142 7.90 12.05 -9.07
C ASP A 142 7.22 11.21 -7.98
N LEU A 143 6.73 10.03 -8.35
CA LEU A 143 6.06 9.10 -7.43
C LEU A 143 7.01 8.27 -6.53
N ILE A 144 8.34 8.38 -6.66
CA ILE A 144 9.29 7.70 -5.75
C ILE A 144 9.00 8.05 -4.28
N ASN A 145 8.64 9.31 -4.01
CA ASN A 145 8.30 9.76 -2.66
C ASN A 145 7.00 9.11 -2.14
N ILE A 146 6.06 8.78 -3.02
CA ILE A 146 4.82 8.07 -2.63
C ILE A 146 5.16 6.62 -2.29
N ALA A 147 5.99 5.94 -3.10
CA ALA A 147 6.46 4.59 -2.80
C ALA A 147 7.24 4.52 -1.48
N ALA A 148 7.98 5.56 -1.12
CA ALA A 148 8.67 5.68 0.16
C ALA A 148 7.73 5.76 1.37
N GLN A 149 6.54 6.36 1.21
CA GLN A 149 5.53 6.43 2.28
C GLN A 149 4.90 5.07 2.60
N LEU A 150 4.82 4.17 1.60
CA LEU A 150 4.41 2.78 1.83
C LEU A 150 5.44 2.03 2.67
N SER A 151 6.68 1.94 2.17
CA SER A 151 7.82 1.34 2.89
C SER A 151 9.13 1.52 2.11
N THR A 152 10.26 1.23 2.75
CA THR A 152 11.57 1.14 2.07
C THR A 152 11.61 0.07 0.96
N ARG A 153 10.89 -1.05 1.11
CA ARG A 153 10.87 -2.12 0.09
C ARG A 153 10.13 -1.67 -1.16
N HIS A 154 8.95 -1.08 -0.99
CA HIS A 154 8.16 -0.49 -2.07
C HIS A 154 8.96 0.57 -2.83
N MET A 155 9.66 1.47 -2.13
CA MET A 155 10.54 2.47 -2.74
C MET A 155 11.63 1.85 -3.61
N ARG A 156 12.35 0.83 -3.11
CA ARG A 156 13.41 0.16 -3.88
C ARG A 156 12.87 -0.50 -5.14
N CYS A 157 11.73 -1.17 -5.02
CA CYS A 157 11.07 -1.81 -6.15
C CYS A 157 10.61 -0.77 -7.18
N TRP A 158 10.06 0.35 -6.72
CA TRP A 158 9.63 1.44 -7.59
C TRP A 158 10.80 2.12 -8.32
N ILE A 159 11.94 2.32 -7.65
CA ILE A 159 13.17 2.81 -8.29
C ILE A 159 13.62 1.86 -9.41
N ALA A 160 13.51 0.54 -9.20
CA ALA A 160 13.83 -0.45 -10.23
C ALA A 160 12.86 -0.39 -11.42
N ILE A 161 11.55 -0.26 -11.15
CA ILE A 161 10.52 -0.02 -12.19
C ILE A 161 10.88 1.22 -13.03
N VAL A 162 11.18 2.34 -12.36
CA VAL A 162 11.57 3.60 -13.02
C VAL A 162 12.83 3.43 -13.87
N ALA A 163 13.81 2.64 -13.40
CA ALA A 163 15.02 2.34 -14.17
C ALA A 163 14.71 1.51 -15.43
N SER A 164 13.82 0.52 -15.33
CA SER A 164 13.36 -0.25 -16.49
C SER A 164 12.61 0.62 -17.51
N ILE A 165 11.77 1.56 -17.04
CA ILE A 165 11.10 2.54 -17.91
C ILE A 165 12.14 3.44 -18.62
N ASP A 166 13.15 3.94 -17.91
CA ASP A 166 14.21 4.78 -18.48
C ASP A 166 15.04 4.03 -19.52
N SER A 167 15.38 2.77 -19.26
CA SER A 167 16.07 1.90 -20.22
C SER A 167 15.21 1.64 -21.47
N LEU A 168 13.92 1.35 -21.31
CA LEU A 168 13.00 1.16 -22.42
C LEU A 168 12.84 2.44 -23.26
N ALA A 169 12.77 3.60 -22.61
CA ALA A 169 12.69 4.90 -23.29
C ALA A 169 13.93 5.21 -24.16
N LYS A 170 15.09 4.64 -23.80
CA LYS A 170 16.38 4.82 -24.49
C LYS A 170 16.71 3.69 -25.47
N ALA A 171 15.91 2.63 -25.53
CA ALA A 171 16.20 1.45 -26.33
C ALA A 171 16.12 1.76 -27.83
N ASP A 172 17.19 1.52 -28.58
CA ASP A 172 17.23 1.78 -30.03
C ASP A 172 17.16 0.50 -30.88
N THR A 173 17.30 -0.66 -30.23
CA THR A 173 17.13 -1.97 -30.86
C THR A 173 16.03 -2.76 -30.17
N ARG A 174 15.53 -3.79 -30.86
CA ARG A 174 14.54 -4.73 -30.31
C ARG A 174 15.02 -5.39 -29.02
N GLU A 175 16.23 -5.94 -29.03
CA GLU A 175 16.83 -6.62 -27.87
C GLU A 175 16.95 -5.67 -26.66
N GLN A 176 17.28 -4.40 -26.91
CA GLN A 176 17.35 -3.37 -25.88
C GLN A 176 15.98 -2.98 -25.32
N ALA A 177 14.89 -3.22 -26.04
CA ALA A 177 13.53 -2.90 -25.60
C ALA A 177 12.89 -4.08 -24.84
N GLU A 178 13.10 -5.31 -25.30
CA GLU A 178 12.48 -6.50 -24.70
C GLU A 178 13.02 -6.82 -23.30
N LEU A 179 14.31 -6.62 -23.05
CA LEU A 179 14.90 -6.89 -21.73
C LEU A 179 14.33 -5.95 -20.64
N PRO A 180 14.36 -4.61 -20.80
CA PRO A 180 13.76 -3.70 -19.81
C PRO A 180 12.26 -3.91 -19.63
N LEU A 181 11.54 -4.33 -20.68
CA LEU A 181 10.12 -4.63 -20.60
C LEU A 181 9.84 -5.86 -19.71
N ASN A 182 10.63 -6.93 -19.88
CA ASN A 182 10.56 -8.10 -19.02
C ASN A 182 10.91 -7.75 -17.56
N GLU A 183 11.97 -6.96 -17.36
CA GLU A 183 12.34 -6.49 -16.02
C GLU A 183 11.23 -5.63 -15.39
N LEU A 184 10.60 -4.74 -16.17
CA LEU A 184 9.50 -3.90 -15.70
C LEU A 184 8.37 -4.74 -15.12
N LEU A 185 7.89 -5.75 -15.85
CA LEU A 185 6.81 -6.63 -15.39
C LEU A 185 7.23 -7.46 -14.18
N MET A 186 8.46 -7.97 -14.16
CA MET A 186 8.99 -8.71 -13.01
C MET A 186 9.05 -7.84 -11.75
N ARG A 187 9.51 -6.59 -11.86
CA ARG A 187 9.55 -5.64 -10.74
C ARG A 187 8.17 -5.20 -10.31
N LEU A 188 7.21 -5.08 -11.24
CA LEU A 188 5.83 -4.80 -10.90
C LEU A 188 5.18 -5.97 -10.13
N ALA A 189 5.42 -7.21 -10.56
CA ALA A 189 4.96 -8.39 -9.83
C ALA A 189 5.58 -8.48 -8.42
N GLU A 190 6.88 -8.18 -8.30
CA GLU A 190 7.55 -8.08 -6.99
C GLU A 190 6.88 -7.00 -6.13
N PHE A 191 6.62 -5.82 -6.69
CA PHE A 191 5.96 -4.70 -6.02
C PHE A 191 4.56 -5.08 -5.50
N ASP A 192 3.76 -5.78 -6.31
CA ASP A 192 2.40 -6.22 -5.93
C ASP A 192 2.37 -7.25 -4.81
N SER A 193 3.44 -8.05 -4.69
CA SER A 193 3.56 -9.09 -3.65
C SER A 193 3.87 -8.52 -2.26
N LEU A 194 4.22 -7.24 -2.16
CA LEU A 194 4.59 -6.60 -0.90
C LEU A 194 3.35 -6.32 -0.04
N LYS A 195 3.50 -6.50 1.28
CA LYS A 195 2.45 -6.18 2.26
C LYS A 195 2.36 -4.67 2.48
N LEU A 196 1.13 -4.14 2.42
CA LEU A 196 0.79 -2.75 2.74
C LEU A 196 0.80 -2.50 4.25
#